data_AF-A0A936D8H5-F1
#
_entry.id   AF-A0A936D8H5-F1
#
_cell.length_a   1.000
_cell.length_b   1.000
_cell.length_c   1.000
_cell.angle_alpha   90.00
_cell.angle_beta   90.00
_cell.angle_gamma   90.00
#
_symmetry.space_group_name_H-M   'P 1'
#
loop_
_entity.id
_entity.type
_entity.pdbx_description
1 polymer ?
#
loop_
_entity_poly.entity_id
_entity_poly.type
_entity_poly.pdbx_seq_one_letter_code
_entity_poly.pdbx_strand_id
1 'polypeptide(L)'
;MDRSVIARLAIVVAPLLGCREAGEAMNIDVEQAERVADQAGRVADQAGERVAEGLEVARGQVQAAGKEIGRAAQDVGQRVDDAAQATMTDDAALREQVAREAETAVVCDEQRCTITQSLADRLRANPGVVLHQAHVEPHRVDARVVGMRISRLEPLPLRMGFRDGDLLVSVNGLALQSLQSAPQLYLQLRSARRFTVVFERDSQRRTFVLEVVADADK
;
A
#
# COMPACT_ATOMS: atom_id res chain seq x y z
N MET A 1 -35.56 -31.61 -37.39
CA MET A 1 -36.43 -32.78 -37.17
C MET A 1 -37.86 -32.27 -37.13
N ASP A 2 -38.67 -32.70 -38.10
CA ASP A 2 -39.93 -32.05 -38.49
C ASP A 2 -41.03 -32.27 -37.44
N ARG A 3 -41.68 -31.18 -36.99
CA ARG A 3 -42.74 -31.19 -35.96
C ARG A 3 -43.94 -32.04 -36.37
N SER A 4 -44.16 -32.24 -37.67
CA SER A 4 -45.23 -33.09 -38.22
C SER A 4 -45.03 -34.59 -37.93
N VAL A 5 -43.80 -35.04 -37.72
CA VAL A 5 -43.47 -36.46 -37.49
C VAL A 5 -43.75 -36.88 -36.04
N ILE A 6 -43.56 -35.98 -35.08
CA ILE A 6 -43.79 -36.26 -33.65
C ILE A 6 -45.29 -36.41 -33.36
N ALA A 7 -46.13 -35.56 -33.96
CA ALA A 7 -47.59 -35.64 -33.80
C ALA A 7 -48.18 -36.95 -34.36
N ARG A 8 -47.62 -37.47 -35.47
CA ARG A 8 -48.07 -38.73 -36.06
C ARG A 8 -47.63 -39.97 -35.28
N LEU A 9 -46.53 -39.90 -34.54
CA LEU A 9 -46.05 -41.03 -33.74
C LEU A 9 -46.88 -41.25 -32.46
N ALA A 10 -47.43 -40.19 -31.86
CA ALA A 10 -48.24 -40.29 -30.64
C ALA A 10 -49.60 -40.99 -30.88
N ILE A 11 -50.18 -40.83 -32.07
CA ILE A 11 -51.47 -41.43 -32.44
C ILE A 11 -51.35 -42.96 -32.61
N VAL A 12 -50.18 -43.45 -33.04
CA VAL A 12 -49.97 -44.88 -33.33
C VAL A 12 -49.65 -45.70 -32.07
N VAL A 13 -49.09 -45.09 -31.01
CA VAL A 13 -48.63 -45.81 -29.81
C VAL A 13 -49.69 -45.88 -28.69
N ALA A 14 -50.66 -44.96 -28.67
CA ALA A 14 -51.68 -44.89 -27.62
C ALA A 14 -52.61 -46.13 -27.45
N PRO A 15 -52.96 -46.92 -28.48
CA PRO A 15 -53.90 -48.03 -28.29
C PRO A 15 -53.26 -49.32 -27.72
N LEU A 16 -51.94 -49.37 -27.55
CA LEU A 16 -51.25 -50.56 -27.00
C LEU A 16 -51.21 -50.61 -25.46
N LEU A 17 -51.69 -49.57 -24.77
CA LEU A 17 -51.65 -49.47 -23.29
C LEU A 17 -52.99 -49.79 -22.59
N GLY A 18 -53.99 -50.30 -23.30
CA GLY A 18 -55.12 -50.99 -22.67
C GLY A 18 -56.03 -50.14 -21.76
N CYS A 19 -56.13 -48.82 -21.97
CA CYS A 19 -57.15 -48.01 -21.30
C CYS A 19 -58.48 -48.10 -22.06
N ARG A 20 -59.41 -48.87 -21.50
CA ARG A 20 -60.78 -49.08 -22.02
C ARG A 20 -61.76 -48.21 -21.24
N GLU A 21 -61.84 -46.94 -21.60
CA GLU A 21 -62.98 -46.06 -21.32
C GLU A 21 -62.84 -44.83 -22.24
N ALA A 22 -63.54 -44.87 -23.37
CA ALA A 22 -63.68 -43.74 -24.27
C ALA A 22 -65.15 -43.31 -24.21
N GLY A 23 -65.40 -42.08 -23.75
CA GLY A 23 -66.76 -41.62 -23.53
C GLY A 23 -66.96 -40.12 -23.37
N GLU A 24 -65.99 -39.27 -23.72
CA GLU A 24 -66.30 -37.89 -24.11
C GLU A 24 -65.20 -37.38 -25.05
N ALA A 25 -65.61 -37.06 -26.27
CA ALA A 25 -64.71 -36.63 -27.33
C ALA A 25 -64.05 -35.30 -26.94
N MET A 26 -62.79 -35.36 -26.53
CA MET A 26 -61.94 -34.17 -26.47
C MET A 26 -61.62 -33.76 -27.90
N ASN A 27 -62.58 -33.09 -28.53
CA ASN A 27 -62.45 -32.47 -29.84
C ASN A 27 -61.56 -31.24 -29.64
N ILE A 28 -60.24 -31.46 -29.56
CA ILE A 28 -59.28 -30.36 -29.59
C ILE A 28 -59.35 -29.83 -31.01
N ASP A 29 -60.11 -28.76 -31.17
CA ASP A 29 -60.18 -28.00 -32.39
C ASP A 29 -58.76 -27.54 -32.72
N VAL A 30 -58.21 -27.99 -33.86
CA VAL A 30 -56.84 -27.69 -34.29
C VAL A 30 -56.63 -26.17 -34.31
N GLU A 31 -57.68 -25.42 -34.65
CA GLU A 31 -57.70 -23.96 -34.62
C GLU A 31 -57.57 -23.40 -33.19
N GLN A 32 -58.13 -24.08 -32.20
CA GLN A 32 -58.00 -23.71 -30.79
C GLN A 32 -56.59 -24.05 -30.25
N ALA A 33 -55.97 -25.13 -30.71
CA ALA A 33 -54.58 -25.47 -30.38
C ALA A 33 -53.57 -24.48 -31.00
N GLU A 34 -53.76 -24.09 -32.26
CA GLU A 34 -52.94 -23.07 -32.94
C GLU A 34 -53.05 -21.70 -32.26
N ARG A 35 -54.27 -21.28 -31.87
CA ARG A 35 -54.49 -20.04 -31.11
C ARG A 35 -53.74 -20.01 -29.77
N VAL A 36 -53.72 -21.13 -29.05
CA VAL A 36 -53.00 -21.25 -27.78
C VAL A 36 -51.47 -21.22 -27.99
N ALA A 37 -50.97 -21.85 -29.06
CA ALA A 37 -49.55 -21.80 -29.40
C ALA A 37 -49.09 -20.38 -29.80
N ASP A 38 -49.88 -19.65 -30.59
CA ASP A 38 -49.60 -18.25 -30.95
C ASP A 38 -49.70 -17.31 -29.75
N GLN A 39 -50.65 -17.56 -28.84
CA GLN A 39 -50.75 -16.82 -27.59
C GLN A 39 -49.53 -17.09 -26.69
N ALA A 40 -49.08 -18.35 -26.60
CA ALA A 40 -47.89 -18.72 -25.84
C ALA A 40 -46.61 -18.10 -26.42
N GLY A 41 -46.48 -18.03 -27.75
CA GLY A 41 -45.38 -17.34 -28.43
C GLY A 41 -45.32 -15.86 -28.08
N ARG A 42 -46.46 -15.15 -28.19
CA ARG A 42 -46.53 -13.72 -27.84
C ARG A 42 -46.22 -13.45 -26.36
N VAL A 43 -46.64 -14.33 -25.45
CA VAL A 43 -46.31 -14.21 -24.02
C VAL A 43 -44.83 -14.44 -23.78
N ALA A 44 -44.20 -15.39 -24.49
CA ALA A 44 -42.76 -15.64 -24.40
C ALA A 44 -41.93 -14.45 -24.94
N ASP A 45 -42.35 -13.86 -26.06
CA ASP A 45 -41.70 -12.67 -26.63
C ASP A 45 -41.82 -11.46 -25.69
N GLN A 46 -43.02 -11.20 -25.15
CA GLN A 46 -43.25 -10.15 -24.15
C GLN A 46 -42.47 -10.38 -22.85
N ALA A 47 -42.30 -11.64 -22.44
CA ALA A 47 -41.47 -11.97 -21.29
C ALA A 47 -39.98 -11.73 -21.58
N GLY A 48 -39.49 -12.07 -22.77
CA GLY A 48 -38.12 -11.81 -23.21
C GLY A 48 -37.79 -10.32 -23.26
N GLU A 49 -38.70 -9.50 -23.77
CA GLU A 49 -38.51 -8.06 -23.91
C GLU A 49 -38.41 -7.35 -22.55
N ARG A 50 -39.26 -7.74 -21.59
CA ARG A 50 -39.19 -7.21 -20.20
C ARG A 50 -37.92 -7.64 -19.47
N VAL A 51 -37.41 -8.84 -19.74
CA VAL A 51 -36.14 -9.31 -19.17
C VAL A 51 -34.95 -8.55 -19.78
N ALA A 52 -34.99 -8.27 -21.09
CA ALA A 52 -33.97 -7.47 -21.75
C ALA A 52 -33.94 -6.03 -21.22
N GLU A 53 -35.11 -5.40 -21.06
CA GLU A 53 -35.25 -4.06 -20.48
C GLU A 53 -34.76 -4.02 -19.01
N GLY A 54 -35.14 -5.02 -18.21
CA GLY A 54 -34.67 -5.16 -16.83
C GLY A 54 -33.14 -5.33 -16.72
N LEU A 55 -32.52 -6.06 -17.66
CA LEU A 55 -31.07 -6.27 -17.70
C LEU A 55 -30.32 -4.99 -18.10
N GLU A 56 -30.84 -4.19 -19.03
CA GLU A 56 -30.24 -2.89 -19.38
C GLU A 56 -30.31 -1.90 -18.22
N VAL A 57 -31.45 -1.83 -17.53
CA VAL A 57 -31.60 -0.99 -16.32
C VAL A 57 -30.60 -1.42 -15.23
N ALA A 58 -30.49 -2.73 -14.97
CA ALA A 58 -29.53 -3.27 -14.01
C ALA A 58 -28.07 -2.97 -14.42
N ARG A 59 -27.74 -3.10 -15.71
CA ARG A 59 -26.41 -2.78 -16.25
C ARG A 59 -26.07 -1.30 -16.09
N GLY A 60 -27.02 -0.41 -16.36
CA GLY A 60 -26.88 1.03 -16.16
C GLY A 60 -26.62 1.39 -14.68
N GLN A 61 -27.36 0.78 -13.75
CA GLN A 61 -27.17 0.97 -12.31
C GLN A 61 -25.78 0.50 -11.85
N VAL A 62 -25.32 -0.68 -12.29
CA VAL A 62 -23.99 -1.20 -11.96
C VAL A 62 -22.87 -0.33 -12.53
N GLN A 63 -23.01 0.17 -13.76
CA GLN A 63 -22.03 1.07 -14.37
C GLN A 63 -21.96 2.43 -13.66
N ALA A 64 -23.11 3.00 -13.26
CA ALA A 64 -23.16 4.25 -12.49
C ALA A 64 -22.48 4.08 -11.13
N ALA A 65 -22.79 3.02 -10.40
CA ALA A 65 -22.17 2.69 -9.12
C ALA A 65 -20.64 2.50 -9.25
N GLY A 66 -20.19 1.77 -10.29
CA GLY A 66 -18.76 1.60 -10.56
C GLY A 66 -18.02 2.90 -10.83
N LYS A 67 -18.67 3.86 -11.52
CA LYS A 67 -18.09 5.18 -11.81
C LYS A 67 -17.95 6.05 -10.56
N GLU A 68 -18.91 6.00 -9.64
CA GLU A 68 -18.83 6.71 -8.36
C GLU A 68 -17.74 6.14 -7.47
N ILE A 69 -17.64 4.81 -7.38
CA ILE A 69 -16.57 4.12 -6.64
C ILE A 69 -15.19 4.48 -7.23
N GLY A 70 -15.05 4.50 -8.55
CA GLY A 70 -13.81 4.89 -9.22
C GLY A 70 -13.37 6.33 -8.92
N ARG A 71 -14.31 7.28 -8.90
CA ARG A 71 -14.04 8.68 -8.52
C ARG A 71 -13.68 8.82 -7.05
N ALA A 72 -14.35 8.10 -6.16
CA ALA A 72 -14.02 8.08 -4.74
C ALA A 72 -12.61 7.52 -4.50
N ALA A 73 -12.24 6.45 -5.21
CA ALA A 73 -10.88 5.89 -5.13
C ALA A 73 -9.82 6.88 -5.64
N GLN A 74 -10.11 7.64 -6.71
CA GLN A 74 -9.21 8.68 -7.22
C GLN A 74 -9.06 9.85 -6.24
N ASP A 75 -10.14 10.32 -5.62
CA ASP A 75 -10.10 11.39 -4.61
C ASP A 75 -9.27 10.97 -3.39
N VAL A 76 -9.43 9.72 -2.91
CA VAL A 76 -8.59 9.19 -1.84
C VAL A 76 -7.13 9.12 -2.27
N GLY A 77 -6.82 8.66 -3.49
CA GLY A 77 -5.46 8.65 -4.03
C GLY A 77 -4.84 10.04 -4.05
N GLN A 78 -5.55 11.02 -4.60
CA GLN A 78 -5.08 12.41 -4.67
C GLN A 78 -4.80 12.99 -3.28
N ARG A 79 -5.68 12.77 -2.29
CA ARG A 79 -5.47 13.25 -0.92
C ARG A 79 -4.26 12.62 -0.23
N VAL A 80 -3.99 11.34 -0.51
CA VAL A 80 -2.80 10.66 0.00
C VAL A 80 -1.54 11.27 -0.62
N ASP A 81 -1.54 11.53 -1.92
CA ASP A 81 -0.43 12.16 -2.63
C ASP A 81 -0.19 13.60 -2.15
N ASP A 82 -1.25 14.39 -1.97
CA ASP A 82 -1.19 15.76 -1.46
C ASP A 82 -0.64 15.80 -0.02
N ALA A 83 -1.09 14.88 0.84
CA ALA A 83 -0.60 14.76 2.22
C ALA A 83 0.89 14.31 2.27
N ALA A 84 1.29 13.40 1.38
CA ALA A 84 2.68 12.97 1.26
C ALA A 84 3.57 14.15 0.80
N GLN A 85 3.14 14.91 -0.21
CA GLN A 85 3.86 16.09 -0.69
C GLN A 85 3.98 17.17 0.40
N ALA A 86 2.90 17.47 1.12
CA ALA A 86 2.91 18.45 2.22
C ALA A 86 3.89 18.03 3.34
N THR A 87 3.89 16.75 3.71
CA THR A 87 4.84 16.21 4.70
C THR A 87 6.29 16.34 4.22
N MET A 88 6.57 16.04 2.94
CA MET A 88 7.90 16.17 2.36
C MET A 88 8.40 17.61 2.31
N THR A 89 7.52 18.58 2.02
CA THR A 89 7.89 20.01 2.03
C THR A 89 8.19 20.51 3.44
N ASP A 90 7.42 20.08 4.43
CA ASP A 90 7.65 20.44 5.83
C ASP A 90 8.98 19.85 6.33
N ASP A 91 9.26 18.58 6.00
CA ASP A 91 10.53 17.93 6.30
C ASP A 91 11.71 18.63 5.60
N ALA A 92 11.53 19.17 4.38
CA ALA A 92 12.56 19.91 3.68
C ALA A 92 12.92 21.22 4.38
N ALA A 93 11.91 22.03 4.73
CA ALA A 93 12.13 23.28 5.45
C ALA A 93 12.78 23.04 6.83
N LEU A 94 12.34 21.99 7.53
CA LEU A 94 12.89 21.63 8.83
C LEU A 94 14.33 21.10 8.73
N ARG A 95 14.66 20.32 7.69
CA ARG A 95 16.05 19.90 7.41
C ARG A 95 16.97 21.10 7.19
N GLU A 96 16.51 22.10 6.44
CA GLU A 96 17.29 23.33 6.22
C GLU A 96 17.49 24.11 7.53
N GLN A 97 16.46 24.19 8.37
CA GLN A 97 16.58 24.77 9.71
C GLN A 97 17.59 24.01 10.58
N VAL A 98 17.52 22.68 10.62
CA VAL A 98 18.47 21.83 11.35
C VAL A 98 19.89 22.05 10.86
N ALA A 99 20.10 22.16 9.55
CA ALA A 99 21.42 22.43 8.98
C ALA A 99 21.99 23.77 9.47
N ARG A 100 21.19 24.84 9.45
CA ARG A 100 21.60 26.16 9.95
C ARG A 100 21.87 26.15 11.46
N GLU A 101 20.98 25.54 12.24
CA GLU A 101 21.16 25.46 13.70
C GLU A 101 22.40 24.65 14.07
N ALA A 102 22.68 23.56 13.34
CA ALA A 102 23.83 22.70 13.59
C ALA A 102 25.13 23.51 13.63
N GLU A 103 25.32 24.48 12.74
CA GLU A 103 26.54 25.32 12.64
C GLU A 103 27.02 25.88 13.98
N THR A 104 26.07 26.26 14.84
CA THR A 104 26.36 26.83 16.17
C THR A 104 26.07 25.86 17.31
N ALA A 105 25.16 24.91 17.10
CA ALA A 105 24.68 23.99 18.13
C ALA A 105 25.51 22.72 18.29
N VAL A 106 26.40 22.39 17.33
CA VAL A 106 27.32 21.25 17.45
C VAL A 106 28.74 21.75 17.50
N VAL A 107 29.53 21.27 18.46
CA VAL A 107 30.96 21.57 18.57
C VAL A 107 31.70 20.25 18.59
N CYS A 108 32.78 20.13 17.81
CA CYS A 108 33.49 18.87 17.63
C CYS A 108 34.99 19.04 17.83
N ASP A 109 35.60 18.06 18.50
CA ASP A 109 37.03 17.84 18.62
C ASP A 109 37.35 16.39 18.25
N GLU A 110 38.13 16.19 17.18
CA GLU A 110 38.46 14.89 16.58
C GLU A 110 37.29 13.90 16.44
N GLN A 111 37.05 13.07 17.45
CA GLN A 111 36.01 12.03 17.51
C GLN A 111 34.97 12.28 18.60
N ARG A 112 34.94 13.47 19.18
CA ARG A 112 34.02 13.86 20.24
C ARG A 112 33.26 15.10 19.79
N CYS A 113 31.94 15.06 19.84
CA CYS A 113 31.12 16.23 19.64
C CYS A 113 30.18 16.45 20.81
N THR A 114 29.83 17.70 21.02
CA THR A 114 28.69 18.09 21.85
C THR A 114 27.60 18.64 20.94
N ILE A 115 26.35 18.39 21.29
CA ILE A 115 25.17 18.98 20.64
C ILE A 115 24.32 19.65 21.72
N THR A 116 23.78 20.83 21.44
CA THR A 116 22.89 21.50 22.39
C THR A 116 21.59 20.71 22.61
N GLN A 117 21.00 20.88 23.79
CA GLN A 117 19.77 20.21 24.15
C GLN A 117 18.62 20.62 23.21
N SER A 118 18.49 21.90 22.87
CA SER A 118 17.50 22.40 21.90
C SER A 118 17.53 21.67 20.55
N LEU A 119 18.71 21.52 19.93
CA LEU A 119 18.83 20.82 18.65
C LEU A 119 18.58 19.32 18.80
N ALA A 120 19.09 18.70 19.87
CA ALA A 120 18.84 17.29 20.15
C ALA A 120 17.34 16.99 20.33
N ASP A 121 16.61 17.85 21.05
CA ASP A 121 15.17 17.72 21.25
C ASP A 121 14.39 17.90 19.94
N ARG A 122 14.81 18.83 19.09
CA ARG A 122 14.23 19.00 17.74
C ARG A 122 14.42 17.74 16.89
N LEU A 123 15.62 17.16 16.87
CA LEU A 123 15.90 15.93 16.13
C LEU A 123 15.08 14.75 16.66
N ARG A 124 14.91 14.63 18.00
CA ARG A 124 14.07 13.58 18.61
C ARG A 124 12.59 13.71 18.27
N ALA A 125 12.08 14.94 18.22
CA ALA A 125 10.70 15.23 17.87
C ALA A 125 10.40 14.93 16.39
N ASN A 126 11.41 14.97 15.52
CA ASN A 126 11.26 14.88 14.07
C ASN A 126 12.10 13.73 13.49
N PRO A 127 11.65 12.47 13.65
CA PRO A 127 12.43 11.29 13.25
C PRO A 127 12.69 11.22 11.74
N GLY A 128 11.77 11.72 10.90
CA GLY A 128 11.98 11.79 9.45
C GLY A 128 13.23 12.58 9.08
N VAL A 129 13.42 13.74 9.71
CA VAL A 129 14.60 14.59 9.52
C VAL A 129 15.90 13.88 9.86
N VAL A 130 15.93 13.07 10.93
CA VAL A 130 17.11 12.29 11.33
C VAL A 130 17.44 11.22 10.28
N LEU A 131 16.42 10.49 9.81
CA LEU A 131 16.57 9.45 8.80
C LEU A 131 17.07 10.00 7.46
N HIS A 132 16.76 11.27 7.17
CA HIS A 132 17.21 11.95 5.96
C HIS A 132 18.61 12.57 6.06
N GLN A 133 19.29 12.52 7.22
CA GLN A 133 20.64 13.09 7.35
C GLN A 133 21.71 12.34 6.57
N ALA A 134 21.45 11.08 6.21
CA ALA A 134 22.37 10.26 5.42
C ALA A 134 21.58 9.19 4.66
N HIS A 135 22.06 8.84 3.48
CA HIS A 135 21.67 7.60 2.83
C HIS A 135 22.41 6.44 3.49
N VAL A 136 21.67 5.37 3.82
CA VAL A 136 22.20 4.25 4.61
C VAL A 136 21.93 2.94 3.88
N GLU A 137 22.97 2.17 3.61
CA GLU A 137 22.89 0.90 2.88
C GLU A 137 23.55 -0.25 3.65
N PRO A 138 22.94 -1.44 3.73
CA PRO A 138 23.59 -2.60 4.34
C PRO A 138 24.87 -2.99 3.59
N HIS A 139 25.98 -3.13 4.30
CA HIS A 139 27.22 -3.62 3.73
C HIS A 139 27.43 -5.10 4.08
N ARG A 140 27.74 -5.93 3.08
CA ARG A 140 27.84 -7.39 3.23
C ARG A 140 29.26 -7.90 2.99
N VAL A 141 29.67 -8.85 3.81
CA VAL A 141 30.87 -9.69 3.64
C VAL A 141 30.41 -11.14 3.78
N ASP A 142 30.78 -12.01 2.85
CA ASP A 142 30.38 -13.43 2.84
C ASP A 142 28.87 -13.64 3.04
N ALA A 143 28.06 -12.85 2.32
CA ALA A 143 26.60 -12.79 2.39
C ALA A 143 25.99 -12.32 3.74
N ARG A 144 26.80 -11.99 4.75
CA ARG A 144 26.35 -11.46 6.05
C ARG A 144 26.48 -9.94 6.10
N VAL A 145 25.49 -9.26 6.66
CA VAL A 145 25.56 -7.82 6.90
C VAL A 145 26.51 -7.56 8.07
N VAL A 146 27.57 -6.80 7.83
CA VAL A 146 28.59 -6.49 8.84
C VAL A 146 28.43 -5.09 9.44
N GLY A 147 27.65 -4.24 8.77
CA GLY A 147 27.38 -2.86 9.17
C GLY A 147 26.54 -2.12 8.13
N MET A 148 26.41 -0.82 8.33
CA MET A 148 25.64 0.08 7.47
C MET A 148 26.56 1.15 6.87
N ARG A 149 26.72 1.15 5.55
CA ARG A 149 27.52 2.15 4.84
C ARG A 149 26.71 3.42 4.66
N ILE A 150 27.31 4.57 4.95
CA ILE A 150 26.65 5.88 4.79
C ILE A 150 27.18 6.62 3.56
N SER A 151 26.28 7.34 2.89
CA SER A 151 26.59 8.23 1.77
C SER A 151 25.58 9.36 1.69
N ARG A 152 25.80 10.35 0.82
CA ARG A 152 24.91 11.51 0.63
C ARG A 152 24.58 12.18 1.96
N LEU A 153 25.64 12.56 2.68
CA LEU A 153 25.54 13.15 4.01
C LEU A 153 25.02 14.59 3.93
N GLU A 154 24.05 14.90 4.77
CA GLU A 154 23.59 16.27 5.05
C GLU A 154 24.60 16.99 5.99
N PRO A 155 24.46 18.32 6.19
CA PRO A 155 25.43 19.10 6.97
C PRO A 155 25.68 18.62 8.40
N LEU A 156 24.68 18.04 9.08
CA LEU A 156 24.83 17.61 10.47
C LEU A 156 25.90 16.49 10.65
N PRO A 157 25.78 15.31 10.00
CA PRO A 157 26.81 14.27 10.11
C PRO A 157 28.16 14.69 9.53
N LEU A 158 28.19 15.52 8.48
CA LEU A 158 29.43 16.08 7.95
C LEU A 158 30.17 16.90 9.02
N ARG A 159 29.45 17.73 9.77
CA ARG A 159 30.02 18.52 10.85
C ARG A 159 30.47 17.68 12.05
N MET A 160 29.86 16.52 12.24
CA MET A 160 30.33 15.51 13.20
C MET A 160 31.58 14.74 12.74
N GLY A 161 32.09 15.01 11.53
CA GLY A 161 33.31 14.40 11.01
C GLY A 161 33.10 13.07 10.29
N PHE A 162 31.85 12.65 10.07
CA PHE A 162 31.53 11.53 9.19
C PHE A 162 31.80 11.88 7.73
N ARG A 163 32.05 10.84 6.91
CA ARG A 163 32.35 10.97 5.49
C ARG A 163 31.58 9.94 4.69
N ASP A 164 31.34 10.27 3.42
CA ASP A 164 30.81 9.31 2.47
C ASP A 164 31.71 8.07 2.43
N GLY A 165 31.08 6.90 2.50
CA GLY A 165 31.76 5.62 2.50
C GLY A 165 32.10 5.08 3.89
N ASP A 166 31.92 5.83 4.98
CA ASP A 166 32.06 5.30 6.34
C ASP A 166 31.12 4.10 6.55
N LEU A 167 31.61 3.08 7.26
CA LEU A 167 30.84 1.89 7.62
C LEU A 167 30.48 1.93 9.10
N LEU A 168 29.22 2.22 9.43
CA LEU A 168 28.72 2.19 10.80
C LEU A 168 28.58 0.73 11.27
N VAL A 169 29.24 0.38 12.37
CA VAL A 169 29.27 -0.99 12.91
C VAL A 169 28.35 -1.13 14.12
N SER A 170 28.34 -0.16 15.02
CA SER A 170 27.46 -0.17 16.19
C SER A 170 27.15 1.22 16.71
N VAL A 171 25.99 1.40 17.34
CA VAL A 171 25.62 2.61 18.08
C VAL A 171 25.23 2.21 19.49
N ASN A 172 25.83 2.83 20.51
CA ASN A 172 25.61 2.51 21.93
C ASN A 172 25.73 1.02 22.25
N GLY A 173 26.69 0.34 21.62
CA GLY A 173 26.90 -1.11 21.76
C GLY A 173 25.91 -1.98 20.98
N LEU A 174 24.87 -1.40 20.36
CA LEU A 174 23.95 -2.12 19.49
C LEU A 174 24.59 -2.29 18.11
N ALA A 175 24.86 -3.55 17.72
CA ALA A 175 25.42 -3.88 16.42
C ALA A 175 24.42 -3.59 15.28
N LEU A 176 24.88 -2.91 14.23
CA LEU A 176 24.07 -2.55 13.05
C LEU A 176 24.15 -3.62 11.95
N GLN A 177 23.87 -4.87 12.32
CA GLN A 177 24.00 -6.03 11.42
C GLN A 177 22.66 -6.50 10.85
N SER A 178 21.54 -5.89 11.23
CA SER A 178 20.23 -6.24 10.68
C SER A 178 19.23 -5.09 10.80
N LEU A 179 18.21 -5.10 9.93
CA LEU A 179 17.08 -4.17 10.03
C LEU A 179 16.30 -4.31 11.35
N GLN A 180 16.44 -5.45 12.06
CA GLN A 180 15.74 -5.68 13.33
C GLN A 180 16.27 -4.80 14.48
N SER A 181 17.47 -4.22 14.36
CA SER A 181 18.01 -3.33 15.39
C SER A 181 17.44 -1.90 15.30
N ALA A 182 16.71 -1.56 14.23
CA ALA A 182 16.21 -0.19 14.01
C ALA A 182 15.24 0.31 15.10
N PRO A 183 14.24 -0.48 15.58
CA PRO A 183 13.35 -0.01 16.65
C PRO A 183 14.08 0.25 17.96
N GLN A 184 15.04 -0.59 18.32
CA GLN A 184 15.82 -0.43 19.55
C GLN A 184 16.74 0.80 19.48
N LEU A 185 17.37 1.02 18.33
CA LEU A 185 18.17 2.22 18.07
C LEU A 185 17.33 3.49 18.22
N TYR A 186 16.09 3.46 17.71
CA TYR A 186 15.17 4.58 17.82
C TYR A 186 14.81 4.92 19.28
N LEU A 187 14.54 3.92 20.10
CA LEU A 187 14.27 4.12 21.53
C LEU A 187 15.47 4.74 22.26
N GLN A 188 16.69 4.35 21.89
CA GLN A 188 17.90 4.95 22.44
C GLN A 188 18.08 6.41 22.01
N LEU A 189 17.78 6.76 20.75
CA LEU A 189 17.84 8.14 20.27
C LEU A 189 16.94 9.10 21.09
N ARG A 190 15.77 8.61 21.51
CA ARG A 190 14.81 9.41 22.30
C ARG A 190 15.26 9.71 23.73
N SER A 191 16.05 8.85 24.36
CA SER A 191 16.37 8.95 25.80
C SER A 191 17.85 9.20 26.10
N ALA A 192 18.75 8.81 25.21
CA ALA A 192 20.17 8.91 25.46
C ALA A 192 20.64 10.37 25.38
N ARG A 193 21.45 10.75 26.37
CA ARG A 193 22.22 12.00 26.39
C ARG A 193 23.64 11.83 25.88
N ARG A 194 24.07 10.59 25.67
CA ARG A 194 25.39 10.26 25.12
C ARG A 194 25.24 9.15 24.11
N PHE A 195 25.80 9.36 22.92
CA PHE A 195 25.88 8.37 21.86
C PHE A 195 27.32 7.96 21.63
N THR A 196 27.56 6.68 21.49
CA THR A 196 28.86 6.13 21.08
C THR A 196 28.69 5.37 19.79
N VAL A 197 29.23 5.88 18.70
CA VAL A 197 29.16 5.28 17.37
C VAL A 197 30.50 4.66 17.04
N VAL A 198 30.52 3.38 16.72
CA VAL A 198 31.70 2.70 16.22
C VAL A 198 31.57 2.54 14.72
N PHE A 199 32.57 2.99 13.99
CA PHE A 199 32.58 2.98 12.53
C PHE A 199 33.94 2.57 11.98
N GLU A 200 33.98 2.19 10.72
CA GLU A 200 35.21 1.87 10.00
C GLU A 200 35.40 2.85 8.84
N ARG A 201 36.62 3.37 8.73
CA ARG A 201 37.08 4.23 7.64
C ARG A 201 38.47 3.76 7.23
N ASP A 202 38.68 3.52 5.93
CA ASP A 202 39.95 3.04 5.39
C ASP A 202 40.46 1.78 6.10
N SER A 203 39.56 0.85 6.41
CA SER A 203 39.82 -0.39 7.19
C SER A 203 40.28 -0.16 8.64
N GLN A 204 40.18 1.06 9.16
CA GLN A 204 40.48 1.38 10.55
C GLN A 204 39.20 1.60 11.34
N ARG A 205 39.08 0.89 12.46
CA ARG A 205 37.97 1.05 13.40
C ARG A 205 38.16 2.29 14.26
N ARG A 206 37.12 3.11 14.34
CA ARG A 206 37.09 4.41 15.02
C ARG A 206 35.84 4.50 15.90
N THR A 207 35.92 5.35 16.94
CA THR A 207 34.82 5.53 17.89
C THR A 207 34.49 7.00 18.02
N PHE A 208 33.32 7.37 17.54
CA PHE A 208 32.75 8.70 17.69
C PHE A 208 31.88 8.78 18.94
N VAL A 209 31.96 9.88 19.69
CA VAL A 209 31.15 10.14 20.87
C VAL A 209 30.40 11.45 20.69
N LEU A 210 29.08 11.43 20.87
CA LEU A 210 28.23 12.62 20.88
C LEU A 210 27.63 12.79 22.27
N GLU A 211 27.74 13.97 22.86
CA GLU A 211 27.14 14.30 24.15
C GLU A 211 26.13 15.45 24.02
N VAL A 212 24.96 15.30 24.62
CA VAL A 212 23.93 16.34 24.66
C VAL A 212 24.21 17.22 25.87
N VAL A 213 24.56 18.47 25.60
CA VAL A 213 24.88 19.48 26.61
C VAL A 213 23.73 20.47 26.76
N ALA A 214 23.61 21.08 27.93
CA ALA A 214 22.66 22.16 28.13
C ALA A 214 22.95 23.30 27.13
N ASP A 215 21.91 23.98 26.67
CA ASP A 215 22.07 25.23 25.94
C ASP A 215 22.83 26.22 26.84
N ALA A 216 23.88 26.85 26.31
CA ALA A 216 24.52 27.94 27.03
C ALA A 216 23.52 29.10 27.13
N ASP A 217 23.31 29.64 28.34
CA ASP A 217 22.52 30.86 28.54
C ASP A 217 23.13 31.96 27.66
N LYS A 218 22.38 32.40 26.65
CA LYS A 218 22.77 33.50 25.77
C LYS A 218 22.58 34.85 26.44
#